data_AF-Q5HMQ5-F1
#
_entry.id   AF-Q5HMQ5-F1
#
_cell.length_a   1.000
_cell.length_b   1.000
_cell.length_c   1.000
_cell.angle_alpha   90.00
_cell.angle_beta   90.00
_cell.angle_gamma   90.00
#
_symmetry.space_group_name_H-M   'P 1'
#
loop_
_entity.id
_entity.type
_entity.pdbx_description
1 polymer ?
#
loop_
_entity_poly.entity_id
_entity_poly.type
_entity_poly.pdbx_seq_one_letter_code
_entity_poly.pdbx_strand_id
1 'polypeptide(L)'
;MERSSVQFSTDGHGVRIDESVTDKDIFIVAVEEEISEDTVIPLLLQVYTNFTESNIYSEIYENKSIKDVLKDDITSLVKTFHLVKENGEHILIWKNGKIIGE
;
A
#
# COMPACT_ATOMS: atom_id res chain seq x y z
N MET A 1 -40.65 -0.77 -6.38
CA MET A 1 -39.23 -0.96 -6.03
C MET A 1 -38.63 0.41 -5.93
N GLU A 2 -38.33 0.87 -4.72
CA GLU A 2 -37.48 2.05 -4.56
C GLU A 2 -36.08 1.69 -5.08
N ARG A 3 -35.50 2.60 -5.85
CA ARG A 3 -34.12 2.52 -6.33
C ARG A 3 -33.34 3.58 -5.59
N SER A 4 -32.52 3.18 -4.63
CA SER A 4 -31.48 4.05 -4.09
C SER A 4 -30.35 4.13 -5.11
N SER A 5 -29.86 5.33 -5.41
CA SER A 5 -28.66 5.53 -6.24
C SER A 5 -27.65 6.43 -5.55
N VAL A 6 -26.37 6.14 -5.81
CA VAL A 6 -25.23 6.96 -5.39
C VAL A 6 -24.57 7.46 -6.66
N GLN A 7 -24.38 8.78 -6.76
CA GLN A 7 -23.80 9.45 -7.92
C GLN A 7 -22.54 10.18 -7.51
N PHE A 8 -21.42 9.88 -8.18
CA PHE A 8 -20.19 10.65 -8.06
C PHE A 8 -20.22 11.76 -9.09
N SER A 9 -20.05 13.00 -8.66
CA SER A 9 -20.00 14.12 -9.58
C SER A 9 -18.72 14.05 -10.41
N THR A 10 -18.86 14.07 -11.74
CA THR A 10 -17.72 14.04 -12.67
C THR A 10 -16.93 15.34 -12.69
N ASP A 11 -17.45 16.41 -12.06
CA ASP A 11 -16.80 17.72 -11.94
C ASP A 11 -16.04 17.92 -10.62
N GLY A 12 -15.95 16.88 -9.77
CA GLY A 12 -15.23 16.92 -8.50
C GLY A 12 -15.97 17.59 -7.33
N HIS A 13 -17.23 18.03 -7.49
CA HIS A 13 -17.99 18.69 -6.42
C HIS A 13 -18.67 17.71 -5.43
N GLY A 14 -18.23 16.45 -5.41
CA GLY A 14 -18.56 15.49 -4.36
C GLY A 14 -19.55 14.40 -4.76
N VAL A 15 -20.25 13.89 -3.75
CA VAL A 15 -21.15 12.72 -3.86
C VAL A 15 -22.58 13.20 -3.69
N ARG A 16 -23.46 12.79 -4.61
CA ARG A 16 -24.90 12.90 -4.47
C ARG A 16 -25.46 11.56 -4.00
N ILE A 17 -26.23 11.63 -2.93
CA ILE A 17 -26.94 10.50 -2.34
C ILE A 17 -28.42 10.83 -2.48
N ASP A 18 -29.20 9.90 -3.05
CA ASP A 18 -30.65 10.12 -3.20
C ASP A 18 -31.39 10.06 -1.87
N GLU A 19 -30.79 9.41 -0.86
CA GLU A 19 -31.33 9.33 0.49
C GLU A 19 -30.90 10.55 1.34
N SER A 20 -31.79 10.97 2.24
CA SER A 20 -31.53 12.10 3.13
C SER A 20 -30.46 11.73 4.17
N VAL A 21 -29.39 12.52 4.24
CA VAL A 21 -28.40 12.43 5.31
C VAL A 21 -28.99 13.03 6.59
N THR A 22 -28.91 12.30 7.68
CA THR A 22 -29.40 12.64 9.01
C THR A 22 -28.25 12.76 10.00
N ASP A 23 -28.55 13.25 11.21
CA ASP A 23 -27.62 13.32 12.33
C ASP A 23 -27.22 11.94 12.89
N LYS A 24 -27.84 10.87 12.39
CA LYS A 24 -27.54 9.48 12.77
C LYS A 24 -26.60 8.79 11.79
N ASP A 25 -26.34 9.39 10.63
CA ASP A 25 -25.47 8.81 9.61
C ASP A 25 -24.00 9.04 9.97
N ILE A 26 -23.19 7.99 9.82
CA ILE A 26 -21.77 8.01 10.12
C ILE A 26 -20.98 7.92 8.82
N PHE A 27 -20.16 8.93 8.55
CA PHE A 27 -19.20 8.92 7.45
C PHE A 27 -17.82 8.59 8.00
N ILE A 28 -17.23 7.49 7.52
CA ILE A 28 -15.85 7.13 7.81
C ILE A 28 -15.00 7.57 6.63
N VAL A 29 -14.17 8.59 6.84
CA VAL A 29 -13.14 8.97 5.87
C VAL A 29 -11.90 8.14 6.20
N ALA A 30 -11.65 7.11 5.40
CA ALA A 30 -10.37 6.42 5.39
C ALA A 30 -9.48 7.11 4.36
N VAL A 31 -8.38 7.70 4.82
CA VAL A 31 -7.27 8.07 3.95
C VAL A 31 -6.42 6.82 3.75
N GLU A 32 -6.27 6.38 2.51
CA GLU A 32 -5.15 5.48 2.18
C GLU A 32 -3.88 6.30 2.38
N GLU A 33 -3.05 5.92 3.36
CA GLU A 33 -1.71 6.50 3.47
C GLU A 33 -0.96 6.21 2.18
N GLU A 34 -0.60 7.27 1.45
CA GLU A 34 0.24 7.16 0.27
C GLU A 34 1.63 6.69 0.71
N ILE A 35 1.96 5.44 0.41
CA ILE A 35 3.27 4.86 0.73
C ILE A 35 4.26 5.28 -0.34
N SER A 36 5.26 6.06 0.04
CA SER A 36 6.41 6.41 -0.80
C SER A 36 7.62 5.54 -0.45
N GLU A 37 8.68 5.58 -1.27
CA GLU A 37 9.92 4.85 -0.96
C GLU A 37 10.64 5.39 0.30
N ASP A 38 10.37 6.64 0.69
CA ASP A 38 10.91 7.29 1.90
C ASP A 38 10.04 7.03 3.16
N THR A 39 8.86 6.44 3.01
CA THR A 39 7.97 6.12 4.14
C THR A 39 8.61 5.04 5.02
N VAL A 40 8.74 5.30 6.33
CA VAL A 40 9.25 4.32 7.30
C VAL A 40 8.16 3.31 7.62
N ILE A 41 8.44 2.04 7.34
CA ILE A 41 7.48 0.95 7.48
C ILE A 41 7.84 0.11 8.71
N PRO A 42 6.90 -0.11 9.65
CA PRO A 42 7.17 -0.87 10.88
C PRO A 42 7.67 -2.29 10.62
N LEU A 43 7.05 -3.02 9.68
CA LEU A 43 7.47 -4.35 9.27
C LEU A 43 7.49 -4.44 7.74
N LEU A 44 8.69 -4.43 7.18
CA LEU A 44 8.94 -4.44 5.74
C LEU A 44 9.53 -5.78 5.32
N LEU A 45 8.80 -6.55 4.53
CA LEU A 45 9.27 -7.80 3.96
C LEU A 45 9.88 -7.55 2.57
N GLN A 46 11.16 -7.86 2.42
CA GLN A 46 11.88 -7.91 1.15
C GLN A 46 11.82 -9.32 0.57
N VAL A 47 11.57 -9.45 -0.73
CA VAL A 47 11.81 -10.67 -1.50
C VAL A 47 12.84 -10.39 -2.57
N TYR A 48 13.89 -11.20 -2.65
CA TYR A 48 15.02 -10.96 -3.53
C TYR A 48 15.64 -12.25 -4.07
N THR A 49 16.51 -12.11 -5.06
CA THR A 49 17.37 -13.18 -5.57
C THR A 49 18.82 -12.71 -5.53
N ASN A 50 19.77 -13.62 -5.29
CA ASN A 50 21.19 -13.29 -5.45
C ASN A 50 21.54 -13.17 -6.95
N PHE A 51 22.51 -12.34 -7.32
CA PHE A 51 22.93 -12.21 -8.74
C PHE A 51 23.46 -13.52 -9.34
N THR A 52 24.00 -14.39 -8.50
CA THR A 52 24.66 -15.64 -8.91
C THR A 52 23.78 -16.87 -8.76
N GLU A 53 22.66 -16.77 -8.05
CA GLU A 53 21.81 -17.92 -7.71
C GLU A 53 20.36 -17.65 -8.06
N SER A 54 19.68 -18.67 -8.60
CA SER A 54 18.25 -18.63 -8.92
C SER A 54 17.33 -18.85 -7.71
N ASN A 55 17.90 -18.99 -6.51
CA ASN A 55 17.15 -19.13 -5.28
C ASN A 55 16.45 -17.82 -4.92
N ILE A 56 15.23 -17.93 -4.40
CA ILE A 56 14.43 -16.81 -3.91
C ILE A 56 14.57 -16.78 -2.39
N TYR A 57 14.91 -15.61 -1.87
CA TYR A 57 15.09 -15.33 -0.45
C TYR A 57 14.10 -14.27 0.01
N SER A 58 13.89 -14.22 1.32
CA SER A 58 13.08 -13.21 1.96
C SER A 58 13.68 -12.76 3.28
N GLU A 59 13.57 -11.48 3.57
CA GLU A 59 14.10 -10.86 4.79
C GLU A 59 13.10 -9.83 5.33
N ILE A 60 12.95 -9.76 6.65
CA ILE A 60 12.07 -8.81 7.33
C ILE A 60 12.92 -7.75 8.01
N TYR A 61 12.56 -6.49 7.79
CA TYR A 61 13.15 -5.34 8.44
C TYR A 61 12.13 -4.66 9.34
N GLU A 62 12.60 -4.20 10.49
CA GLU A 62 11.80 -3.39 11.41
C GLU A 62 12.11 -1.91 11.23
N ASN A 63 11.07 -1.08 11.14
CA ASN A 63 11.15 0.38 11.09
C ASN A 63 12.13 0.91 10.03
N LYS A 64 12.01 0.41 8.80
CA LYS A 64 12.86 0.77 7.65
C LYS A 64 12.02 1.28 6.49
N SER A 65 12.57 2.21 5.72
CA SER A 65 12.00 2.60 4.42
C SER A 65 12.51 1.69 3.30
N ILE A 66 11.80 1.64 2.17
CA ILE A 66 12.26 0.93 0.95
C ILE A 66 13.62 1.48 0.51
N LYS A 67 13.76 2.81 0.55
CA LYS A 67 14.99 3.50 0.15
C LYS A 67 16.19 3.15 1.04
N ASP A 68 15.98 2.96 2.34
CA ASP A 68 17.06 2.52 3.24
C ASP A 68 17.55 1.13 2.85
N VAL A 69 16.62 0.19 2.63
CA VAL A 69 16.99 -1.19 2.25
C VAL A 69 17.68 -1.23 0.89
N LEU A 70 17.18 -0.50 -0.11
CA LEU A 70 17.78 -0.44 -1.45
C LEU A 70 19.18 0.20 -1.47
N LYS A 71 19.49 1.09 -0.52
CA LYS A 71 20.84 1.68 -0.40
C LYS A 71 21.83 0.72 0.25
N ASP A 72 21.38 -0.06 1.22
CA ASP A 72 22.21 -1.00 1.97
C ASP A 72 22.46 -2.30 1.17
N ASP A 73 21.56 -2.66 0.25
CA ASP A 73 21.61 -3.90 -0.52
C ASP A 73 22.35 -3.76 -1.86
N ILE A 74 23.66 -4.07 -1.83
CA ILE A 74 24.56 -3.95 -2.99
C ILE A 74 24.67 -5.27 -3.78
N THR A 75 24.19 -6.38 -3.23
CA THR A 75 24.46 -7.74 -3.73
C THR A 75 23.21 -8.54 -4.08
N SER A 76 22.02 -7.96 -3.91
CA SER A 76 20.78 -8.67 -4.21
C SER A 76 19.92 -7.95 -5.24
N LEU A 77 19.20 -8.74 -6.02
CA LEU A 77 18.19 -8.27 -6.96
C LEU A 77 16.82 -8.30 -6.27
N VAL A 78 16.44 -7.18 -5.68
CA VAL A 78 15.14 -7.01 -5.05
C VAL A 78 14.02 -7.19 -6.08
N LYS A 79 13.04 -8.04 -5.74
CA LYS A 79 11.85 -8.30 -6.57
C LYS A 79 10.66 -7.49 -6.09
N THR A 80 10.39 -7.55 -4.78
CA THR A 80 9.22 -6.90 -4.19
C THR A 80 9.48 -6.49 -2.74
N PHE A 81 8.79 -5.44 -2.30
CA PHE A 81 8.58 -5.14 -0.89
C PHE A 81 7.11 -5.24 -0.51
N HIS A 82 6.86 -5.72 0.70
CA HIS A 82 5.52 -5.84 1.27
C HIS A 82 5.46 -5.19 2.65
N LEU A 83 4.38 -4.47 2.93
CA LEU A 83 3.98 -4.09 4.28
C LEU A 83 3.39 -5.33 4.97
N VAL A 84 3.91 -5.67 6.14
CA VAL A 84 3.34 -6.72 6.99
C VAL A 84 2.51 -6.06 8.09
N LYS A 85 1.20 -6.32 8.12
CA LYS A 85 0.31 -5.84 9.17
C LYS A 85 0.49 -6.65 10.46
N GLU A 86 0.00 -6.10 11.57
CA GLU A 86 0.03 -6.77 12.89
C GLU A 86 -0.65 -8.14 12.90
N ASN A 87 -1.69 -8.34 12.07
CA ASN A 87 -2.40 -9.62 11.95
C ASN A 87 -1.68 -10.63 11.02
N GLY A 88 -0.51 -10.29 10.49
CA GLY A 88 0.25 -11.13 9.55
C GLY A 88 -0.24 -11.08 8.11
N GLU A 89 -1.14 -10.17 7.75
CA GLU A 89 -1.49 -9.90 6.35
C GLU A 89 -0.35 -9.13 5.66
N HIS A 90 -0.08 -9.46 4.39
CA HIS A 90 0.95 -8.82 3.59
C HIS A 90 0.32 -8.03 2.44
N ILE A 91 0.70 -6.76 2.31
CA ILE A 91 0.31 -5.90 1.20
C ILE A 91 1.54 -5.66 0.33
N LEU A 92 1.46 -5.99 -0.97
CA LEU A 92 2.49 -5.63 -1.94
C LEU A 92 2.47 -4.12 -2.19
N ILE A 93 3.58 -3.45 -1.90
CA ILE A 93 3.69 -1.98 -1.97
C ILE A 93 4.75 -1.51 -2.96
N TRP A 94 5.66 -2.40 -3.40
CA TRP A 94 6.68 -2.05 -4.38
C TRP A 94 7.09 -3.28 -5.20
N LYS A 95 7.31 -3.09 -6.50
CA LYS A 95 7.77 -4.13 -7.41
C LYS A 95 8.61 -3.54 -8.53
N ASN A 96 9.79 -4.13 -8.77
CA ASN A 96 10.67 -3.79 -9.90
C ASN A 96 10.94 -2.29 -10.09
N GLY A 97 11.24 -1.55 -9.00
CA GLY A 97 11.57 -0.13 -9.10
C GLY A 97 10.39 0.82 -9.06
N LYS A 98 9.19 0.35 -8.70
CA LYS A 98 7.97 1.15 -8.65
C LYS A 98 7.13 0.82 -7.43
N ILE A 99 6.61 1.87 -6.79
CA ILE A 99 5.53 1.73 -5.81
C ILE A 99 4.26 1.23 -6.52
N ILE A 100 3.49 0.39 -5.84
CA ILE A 100 2.20 -0.11 -6.32
C ILE A 100 1.10 0.73 -5.67
N GLY A 101 0.28 1.38 -6.49
CA GLY A 101 -0.73 2.34 -6.04
C GLY A 101 -0.63 3.72 -6.70
N GLU A 102 0.46 3.97 -7.44
CA GLU A 102 0.60 5.09 -8.40
C GLU A 102 0.09 4.76 -9.81
#